data_AF-A0A522WLV5-F1
#
_entry.id   AF-A0A522WLV5-F1
#
_cell.length_a   1.000
_cell.length_b   1.000
_cell.length_c   1.000
_cell.angle_alpha   90.00
_cell.angle_beta   90.00
_cell.angle_gamma   90.00
#
_symmetry.space_group_name_H-M   'P 1'
#
loop_
_entity.id
_entity.type
_entity.pdbx_description
1 polymer ?
#
loop_
_entity_poly.entity_id
_entity_poly.type
_entity_poly.pdbx_seq_one_letter_code
_entity_poly.pdbx_strand_id
1 'polypeptide(L)'
;MGLKSGLRGFKKRVAWIIFLLTVVSYQLSAVSFAQQTASSAELIENAKQFDGKEIIYQGEAIGEVMTRGNYSWVNLHDGENAIGIWMPNNFLSLISFTGSYNARGDWLEVRGVFNRACKMHGGDLDIHATQLAKIREGRQVKHRLVSEKQSLSIILSGVLICLLILQLLLKRLKKP
;
A
#
# COMPACT_ATOMS: atom_id res chain seq x y z
N MET A 1 -54.01 -50.20 -14.29
CA MET A 1 -52.83 -49.55 -14.91
C MET A 1 -52.53 -48.13 -14.38
N GLY A 2 -53.12 -47.69 -13.25
CA GLY A 2 -53.07 -46.27 -12.81
C GLY A 2 -52.09 -45.88 -11.70
N LEU A 3 -51.55 -46.82 -10.90
CA LEU A 3 -50.66 -46.45 -9.77
C LEU A 3 -49.22 -46.08 -10.20
N LYS A 4 -48.71 -46.69 -11.28
CA LYS A 4 -47.32 -46.47 -11.74
C LYS A 4 -47.09 -45.12 -12.44
N SER A 5 -48.16 -44.43 -12.85
CA SER A 5 -48.07 -43.11 -13.49
C SER A 5 -47.98 -41.97 -12.46
N GLY A 6 -48.76 -42.05 -11.36
CA GLY A 6 -48.73 -41.07 -10.27
C GLY A 6 -47.39 -41.00 -9.54
N LEU A 7 -46.79 -42.16 -9.26
CA LEU A 7 -45.48 -42.25 -8.60
C LEU A 7 -44.34 -41.65 -9.46
N ARG A 8 -44.48 -41.74 -10.79
CA ARG A 8 -43.53 -41.20 -11.76
C ARG A 8 -43.61 -39.67 -11.85
N GLY A 9 -44.83 -39.12 -11.74
CA GLY A 9 -45.06 -37.67 -11.64
C GLY A 9 -44.53 -37.08 -10.33
N PHE A 10 -44.71 -37.79 -9.21
CA PHE A 10 -44.19 -37.38 -7.90
C PHE A 10 -42.65 -37.32 -7.87
N LYS A 11 -41.97 -38.35 -8.37
CA LYS A 11 -40.50 -38.36 -8.47
C LYS A 11 -39.95 -37.22 -9.36
N LYS A 12 -40.64 -36.91 -10.46
CA LYS A 12 -40.28 -35.77 -11.32
C LYS A 12 -40.44 -34.44 -10.58
N ARG A 13 -41.54 -34.24 -9.85
CA ARG A 13 -41.74 -33.02 -9.04
C ARG A 13 -40.68 -32.86 -7.97
N VAL A 14 -40.32 -33.93 -7.26
CA VAL A 14 -39.25 -33.91 -6.25
C VAL A 14 -37.90 -33.59 -6.88
N ALA A 15 -37.57 -34.19 -8.03
CA ALA A 15 -36.33 -33.89 -8.75
C ALA A 15 -36.26 -32.42 -9.22
N TRP A 16 -37.37 -31.86 -9.70
CA TRP A 16 -37.47 -30.45 -10.08
C TRP A 16 -37.31 -29.51 -8.88
N ILE A 17 -37.87 -29.86 -7.72
CA ILE A 17 -37.71 -29.08 -6.48
C ILE A 17 -36.26 -29.12 -6.00
N ILE A 18 -35.62 -30.29 -6.02
CA ILE A 18 -34.19 -30.43 -5.68
C ILE A 18 -33.33 -29.61 -6.63
N PHE A 19 -33.60 -29.68 -7.94
CA PHE A 19 -32.89 -28.88 -8.94
C PHE A 19 -33.05 -27.37 -8.67
N LEU A 20 -34.28 -26.89 -8.44
CA LEU A 20 -34.54 -25.50 -8.07
C LEU A 20 -33.81 -25.08 -6.80
N LEU A 21 -33.82 -25.92 -5.75
CA LEU A 21 -33.11 -25.66 -4.50
C LEU A 21 -31.59 -25.59 -4.70
N THR A 22 -31.02 -26.47 -5.54
CA THR A 22 -29.59 -26.43 -5.85
C THR A 22 -29.20 -25.20 -6.65
N VAL A 23 -30.04 -24.78 -7.61
CA VAL A 23 -29.82 -23.55 -8.38
C VAL A 23 -29.89 -22.32 -7.49
N VAL A 24 -30.90 -22.23 -6.61
CA VAL A 24 -31.03 -21.11 -5.66
C VAL A 24 -29.84 -21.07 -4.69
N SER A 25 -29.39 -22.23 -4.19
CA SER A 25 -28.22 -22.31 -3.31
C SER A 25 -26.94 -21.87 -4.02
N TYR A 26 -26.77 -22.21 -5.29
CA TYR A 26 -25.63 -21.77 -6.11
C TYR A 26 -25.62 -20.25 -6.34
N GLN A 27 -26.80 -19.64 -6.53
CA GLN A 27 -26.91 -18.18 -6.69
C GLN A 27 -26.63 -17.40 -5.40
N LEU A 28 -26.92 -17.98 -4.23
CA LEU A 28 -26.64 -17.34 -2.93
C LEU A 28 -25.15 -17.29 -2.59
N SER A 29 -24.34 -18.25 -3.07
CA SER A 29 -22.89 -18.25 -2.91
C SER A 29 -22.16 -17.22 -3.79
N ALA A 30 -22.84 -16.57 -4.73
CA ALA A 30 -22.23 -15.60 -5.64
C ALA A 30 -22.21 -14.16 -5.08
N VAL A 31 -22.82 -13.90 -3.92
CA VAL A 31 -22.79 -12.57 -3.30
C VAL A 31 -21.56 -12.45 -2.40
N SER A 32 -20.40 -12.28 -3.03
CA SER A 32 -19.20 -11.83 -2.33
C SER A 32 -19.26 -10.31 -2.21
N PHE A 33 -19.53 -9.80 -1.01
CA PHE A 33 -19.32 -8.38 -0.70
C PHE A 33 -17.82 -8.13 -0.56
N ALA A 34 -17.14 -7.92 -1.69
CA ALA A 34 -15.82 -7.29 -1.66
C ALA A 34 -16.04 -5.83 -1.21
N GLN A 35 -15.60 -5.49 0.00
CA GLN A 35 -15.62 -4.11 0.45
C GLN A 35 -14.66 -3.32 -0.44
N GLN A 36 -15.19 -2.36 -1.19
CA GLN A 36 -14.42 -1.65 -2.22
C GLN A 36 -13.40 -0.72 -1.57
N THR A 37 -12.12 -1.08 -1.66
CA THR A 37 -10.99 -0.22 -1.30
C THR A 37 -10.83 0.84 -2.39
N ALA A 38 -10.82 2.11 -2.01
CA ALA A 38 -10.57 3.22 -2.93
C ALA A 38 -9.10 3.26 -3.33
N SER A 39 -8.80 3.63 -4.58
CA SER A 39 -7.42 3.90 -5.01
C SER A 39 -7.05 5.37 -4.82
N SER A 40 -5.75 5.67 -4.75
CA SER A 40 -5.27 7.06 -4.67
C SER A 40 -5.67 7.87 -5.90
N ALA A 41 -5.60 7.26 -7.09
CA ALA A 41 -6.02 7.89 -8.34
C ALA A 41 -7.51 8.26 -8.29
N GLU A 42 -8.39 7.35 -7.85
CA GLU A 42 -9.81 7.63 -7.67
C GLU A 42 -10.06 8.78 -6.69
N LEU A 43 -9.36 8.76 -5.55
CA LEU A 43 -9.47 9.78 -4.51
C LEU A 43 -8.96 11.15 -4.98
N ILE A 44 -7.97 11.21 -5.88
CA ILE A 44 -7.43 12.46 -6.42
C ILE A 44 -8.30 12.97 -7.58
N GLU A 45 -8.62 12.13 -8.56
CA GLU A 45 -9.35 12.52 -9.76
C GLU A 45 -10.82 12.85 -9.47
N ASN A 46 -11.45 12.07 -8.57
CA ASN A 46 -12.85 12.24 -8.19
C ASN A 46 -12.99 12.81 -6.78
N ALA A 47 -11.98 13.54 -6.28
CA ALA A 47 -11.89 13.99 -4.90
C ALA A 47 -13.16 14.69 -4.38
N LYS A 48 -13.84 15.49 -5.22
CA LYS A 48 -15.08 16.18 -4.84
C LYS A 48 -16.21 15.21 -4.48
N GLN A 49 -16.25 14.03 -5.09
CA GLN A 49 -17.26 13.01 -4.83
C GLN A 49 -17.00 12.25 -3.53
N PHE A 50 -15.73 12.16 -3.11
CA PHE A 50 -15.31 11.46 -1.90
C PHE A 50 -15.18 12.39 -0.69
N ASP A 51 -15.11 13.70 -0.90
CA ASP A 51 -14.92 14.70 0.16
C ASP A 51 -15.95 14.54 1.30
N GLY A 52 -15.43 14.33 2.51
CA GLY A 52 -16.21 14.10 3.73
C GLY A 52 -16.82 12.70 3.88
N LYS A 53 -16.56 11.77 2.95
CA LYS A 53 -17.06 10.38 3.05
C LYS A 53 -16.08 9.50 3.80
N GLU A 54 -16.62 8.54 4.54
CA GLU A 54 -15.83 7.44 5.07
C GLU A 54 -15.47 6.49 3.92
N ILE A 55 -14.18 6.19 3.79
CA ILE A 55 -13.63 5.30 2.77
C ILE A 55 -12.69 4.28 3.42
N ILE A 56 -12.33 3.27 2.63
CA ILE A 56 -11.25 2.34 2.97
C ILE A 56 -10.13 2.52 1.97
N TYR A 57 -8.93 2.72 2.47
CA TYR A 57 -7.72 2.94 1.68
C TYR A 57 -6.62 2.01 2.16
N GLN A 58 -5.84 1.47 1.23
CA GLN A 58 -4.73 0.57 1.55
C GLN A 58 -3.44 1.07 0.90
N GLY A 59 -2.32 0.97 1.63
CA GLY A 59 -1.02 1.34 1.09
C GLY A 59 0.14 0.98 2.00
N GLU A 60 1.35 1.06 1.45
CA GLU A 60 2.61 0.96 2.20
C GLU A 60 2.80 2.21 3.04
N ALA A 61 3.04 2.07 4.34
CA ALA A 61 3.51 3.16 5.16
C ALA A 61 4.91 3.57 4.70
N ILE A 62 5.08 4.80 4.23
CA ILE A 62 6.35 5.30 3.69
C ILE A 62 6.80 6.59 4.38
N GLY A 63 8.10 6.85 4.34
CA GLY A 63 8.70 8.05 4.93
C GLY A 63 8.73 8.02 6.46
N GLU A 64 8.76 9.21 7.05
CA GLU A 64 8.80 9.38 8.50
C GLU A 64 7.40 9.54 9.10
N VAL A 65 7.19 8.98 10.29
CA VAL A 65 6.00 9.25 11.10
C VAL A 65 6.16 10.62 11.75
N MET A 66 5.27 11.56 11.42
CA MET A 66 5.33 12.93 11.94
C MET A 66 4.31 13.10 13.07
N THR A 67 4.76 13.01 14.32
CA THR A 67 3.90 13.16 15.50
C THR A 67 3.67 14.62 15.88
N ARG A 68 2.41 14.97 16.18
CA ARG A 68 2.00 16.29 16.63
C ARG A 68 0.89 16.19 17.69
N GLY A 69 1.28 16.32 18.95
CA GLY A 69 0.38 16.13 20.09
C GLY A 69 -0.08 14.67 20.19
N ASN A 70 -1.39 14.44 20.28
CA ASN A 70 -1.99 13.10 20.42
C ASN A 70 -2.20 12.35 19.10
N TYR A 71 -1.77 12.96 17.99
CA TYR A 71 -1.97 12.43 16.64
C TYR A 71 -0.65 12.45 15.87
N SER A 72 -0.62 11.66 14.80
CA SER A 72 0.51 11.54 13.90
C SER A 72 0.05 11.50 12.46
N TRP A 73 0.89 12.06 11.59
CA TRP A 73 0.75 12.00 10.16
C TRP A 73 1.66 10.91 9.60
N VAL A 74 1.11 10.02 8.77
CA VAL A 74 1.83 8.97 8.06
C VAL A 74 1.36 8.93 6.61
N ASN A 75 2.28 8.82 5.67
CA ASN A 75 1.92 8.69 4.26
C ASN A 75 1.78 7.22 3.89
N LEU A 76 0.66 6.87 3.25
CA LEU A 76 0.44 5.54 2.67
C LEU A 76 0.53 5.62 1.16
N HIS A 77 1.31 4.73 0.55
CA HIS A 77 1.49 4.63 -0.89
C HIS A 77 0.88 3.34 -1.43
N ASP A 78 -0.15 3.45 -2.27
CA ASP A 78 -0.87 2.29 -2.81
C ASP A 78 -0.17 1.59 -3.97
N GLY A 79 0.86 2.23 -4.54
CA GLY A 79 1.55 1.78 -5.74
C GLY A 79 1.66 2.86 -6.80
N GLU A 80 0.80 3.88 -6.75
CA GLU A 80 0.77 4.99 -7.69
C GLU A 80 1.06 6.33 -7.03
N ASN A 81 0.32 6.66 -5.97
CA ASN A 81 0.47 7.92 -5.24
C ASN A 81 0.48 7.68 -3.73
N ALA A 82 1.00 8.67 -3.01
CA ALA A 82 0.97 8.69 -1.56
C ALA A 82 -0.16 9.60 -1.06
N ILE A 83 -0.97 9.11 -0.12
CA ILE A 83 -1.98 9.90 0.59
C ILE A 83 -1.60 10.00 2.06
N GLY A 84 -1.74 11.21 2.60
CA GLY A 84 -1.50 11.49 4.01
C GLY A 84 -2.63 10.95 4.89
N ILE A 85 -2.25 10.22 5.93
CA ILE A 85 -3.15 9.67 6.93
C ILE A 85 -2.90 10.38 8.26
N TRP A 86 -3.90 11.10 8.73
CA TRP A 86 -3.92 11.68 10.05
C TRP A 86 -4.59 10.70 11.03
N MET A 87 -3.85 10.23 12.02
CA MET A 87 -4.35 9.19 12.93
C MET A 87 -3.93 9.43 14.39
N PRO A 88 -4.66 8.89 15.38
CA PRO A 88 -4.26 9.01 16.77
C PRO A 88 -3.02 8.15 17.07
N ASN A 89 -2.19 8.57 18.03
CA ASN A 89 -0.90 7.94 18.30
C ASN A 89 -0.99 6.48 18.77
N ASN A 90 -2.14 6.03 19.27
CA ASN A 90 -2.35 4.63 19.66
C ASN A 90 -2.17 3.66 18.48
N PHE A 91 -2.44 4.11 17.26
CA PHE A 91 -2.27 3.31 16.04
C PHE A 91 -0.81 3.09 15.66
N LEU A 92 0.12 3.91 16.14
CA LEU A 92 1.55 3.76 15.83
C LEU A 92 2.13 2.42 16.31
N SER A 93 1.53 1.83 17.34
CA SER A 93 1.92 0.49 17.83
C SER A 93 1.71 -0.62 16.78
N LEU A 94 0.86 -0.38 15.78
CA LEU A 94 0.65 -1.29 14.66
C LEU A 94 1.69 -1.11 13.55
N ILE A 95 2.53 -0.07 13.57
CA ILE A 95 3.51 0.21 12.51
C ILE A 95 4.90 -0.19 13.01
N SER A 96 5.41 -1.31 12.49
CA SER A 96 6.76 -1.83 12.71
C SER A 96 7.77 -1.22 11.74
N PHE A 97 7.37 -1.05 10.47
CA PHE A 97 8.26 -0.58 9.41
C PHE A 97 7.60 0.54 8.60
N THR A 98 8.39 1.56 8.29
CA THR A 98 8.09 2.49 7.20
C THR A 98 9.04 2.28 6.04
N GLY A 99 8.52 2.46 4.83
CA GLY A 99 9.23 2.37 3.58
C GLY A 99 10.28 3.47 3.51
N SER A 100 11.51 3.05 3.26
CA SER A 100 12.69 3.89 3.11
C SER A 100 13.64 3.25 2.13
N TYR A 101 14.83 3.84 1.93
CA TYR A 101 15.86 3.17 1.13
C TYR A 101 16.19 1.77 1.70
N ASN A 102 16.26 1.60 3.02
CA ASN A 102 16.72 0.36 3.65
C ASN A 102 15.59 -0.57 4.13
N ALA A 103 14.33 -0.23 3.89
CA ALA A 103 13.19 -1.02 4.35
C ALA A 103 12.00 -0.89 3.42
N ARG A 104 11.22 -1.96 3.32
CA ARG A 104 9.82 -1.90 2.85
C ARG A 104 8.94 -1.72 4.06
N GLY A 105 8.01 -0.78 3.98
CA GLY A 105 7.05 -0.47 5.02
C GLY A 105 5.99 -1.55 5.18
N ASP A 106 5.27 -1.44 6.29
CA ASP A 106 4.05 -2.21 6.52
C ASP A 106 2.96 -1.77 5.55
N TRP A 107 2.16 -2.73 5.07
CA TRP A 107 0.96 -2.42 4.30
C TRP A 107 -0.21 -2.35 5.26
N LEU A 108 -0.88 -1.20 5.26
CA LEU A 108 -1.95 -0.88 6.19
C LEU A 108 -3.26 -0.70 5.43
N GLU A 109 -4.34 -1.12 6.05
CA GLU A 109 -5.71 -0.76 5.69
C GLU A 109 -6.20 0.30 6.67
N VAL A 110 -6.65 1.43 6.13
CA VAL A 110 -7.20 2.56 6.87
C VAL A 110 -8.67 2.67 6.51
N ARG A 111 -9.53 2.71 7.53
CA ARG A 111 -10.88 3.26 7.40
C ARG A 111 -10.86 4.66 8.00
N GLY A 112 -11.42 5.63 7.29
CA GLY A 112 -11.41 7.01 7.75
C GLY A 112 -12.16 7.96 6.84
N VAL A 113 -12.30 9.20 7.28
CA VAL A 113 -12.95 10.26 6.51
C VAL A 113 -11.94 10.88 5.56
N PHE A 114 -12.21 10.82 4.26
CA PHE A 114 -11.40 11.47 3.25
C PHE A 114 -11.72 12.96 3.19
N ASN A 115 -10.70 13.81 3.19
CA ASN A 115 -10.82 15.25 2.97
C ASN A 115 -10.07 15.61 1.70
N ARG A 116 -10.78 16.18 0.73
CA ARG A 116 -10.14 16.76 -0.46
C ARG A 116 -9.30 17.99 -0.12
N ALA A 117 -9.75 18.76 0.88
CA ALA A 117 -9.04 19.92 1.39
C ALA A 117 -9.29 20.06 2.89
N CYS A 118 -8.35 19.57 3.70
CA CYS A 118 -8.52 19.48 5.14
C CYS A 118 -8.36 20.85 5.82
N LYS A 119 -9.39 21.26 6.58
CA LYS A 119 -9.39 22.54 7.32
C LYS A 119 -8.32 22.62 8.40
N MET A 120 -7.89 21.49 8.97
CA MET A 120 -6.89 21.44 10.05
C MET A 120 -5.45 21.46 9.52
N HIS A 121 -5.24 21.05 8.27
CA HIS A 121 -3.91 20.83 7.68
C HIS A 121 -3.70 21.71 6.44
N GLY A 122 -4.10 22.98 6.50
CA GLY A 122 -3.77 23.96 5.46
C GLY A 122 -4.44 23.73 4.11
N GLY A 123 -5.46 22.87 4.03
CA GLY A 123 -6.11 22.49 2.79
C GLY A 123 -5.48 21.27 2.10
N ASP A 124 -4.56 20.56 2.76
CA ASP A 124 -3.99 19.33 2.23
C ASP A 124 -5.05 18.23 2.09
N LEU A 125 -4.87 17.38 1.08
CA LEU A 125 -5.67 16.17 0.88
C LEU A 125 -5.18 15.11 1.87
N ASP A 126 -6.09 14.63 2.70
CA ASP A 126 -5.77 13.65 3.75
C ASP A 126 -6.93 12.69 4.03
N ILE A 127 -6.65 11.67 4.85
CA ILE A 127 -7.65 10.80 5.43
C ILE A 127 -7.50 10.85 6.94
N HIS A 128 -8.59 11.14 7.66
CA HIS A 128 -8.63 11.08 9.12
C HIS A 128 -9.03 9.67 9.53
N ALA A 129 -8.04 8.89 9.95
CA ALA A 129 -8.22 7.48 10.27
C ALA A 129 -9.08 7.30 11.51
N THR A 130 -10.15 6.53 11.36
CA THR A 130 -11.01 6.06 12.45
C THR A 130 -10.64 4.63 12.86
N GLN A 131 -10.12 3.82 11.94
CA GLN A 131 -9.62 2.48 12.19
C GLN A 131 -8.37 2.21 11.35
N LEU A 132 -7.48 1.37 11.88
CA LEU A 132 -6.25 0.94 11.23
C LEU A 132 -6.08 -0.57 11.43
N ALA A 133 -5.73 -1.28 10.36
CA ALA A 133 -5.32 -2.67 10.42
C ALA A 133 -4.05 -2.88 9.61
N LYS A 134 -3.10 -3.66 10.13
CA LYS A 134 -1.96 -4.12 9.35
C LYS A 134 -2.37 -5.34 8.52
N ILE A 135 -2.26 -5.23 7.20
CA ILE A 135 -2.60 -6.32 6.26
C ILE A 135 -1.35 -7.04 5.73
N ARG A 136 -0.17 -6.42 5.81
CA ARG A 136 1.11 -7.08 5.48
C ARG A 136 2.26 -6.48 6.27
N GLU A 137 3.10 -7.33 6.84
CA GLU A 137 4.33 -6.91 7.52
C GLU A 137 5.39 -6.45 6.50
N GLY A 138 6.04 -5.33 6.83
CA GLY A 138 7.21 -4.80 6.17
C GLY A 138 8.47 -5.60 6.51
N ARG A 139 9.61 -5.16 5.98
CA ARG A 139 10.90 -5.83 6.20
C ARG A 139 12.09 -4.94 5.84
N GLN A 140 13.22 -5.22 6.46
CA GLN A 140 14.50 -4.66 5.99
C GLN A 140 14.84 -5.13 4.57
N VAL A 141 15.37 -4.21 3.77
CA VAL A 141 15.90 -4.46 2.43
C VAL A 141 17.41 -4.34 2.49
N LYS A 142 18.12 -5.44 2.22
CA LYS A 142 19.57 -5.44 2.09
C LYS A 142 19.94 -5.13 0.64
N HIS A 143 20.47 -3.93 0.40
CA HIS A 143 21.06 -3.59 -0.88
C HIS A 143 22.46 -4.19 -0.98
N ARG A 144 22.68 -5.02 -2.00
CA ARG A 144 24.03 -5.42 -2.38
C ARG A 144 24.56 -4.38 -3.35
N LEU A 145 25.74 -3.86 -3.07
CA LEU A 145 26.45 -3.05 -4.05
C LEU A 145 26.78 -3.93 -5.26
N VAL A 146 26.48 -3.43 -6.45
CA VAL A 146 26.77 -4.15 -7.69
C VAL A 146 28.29 -4.17 -7.86
N SER A 147 28.89 -5.37 -7.84
CA SER A 147 30.35 -5.55 -7.81
C SER A 147 31.08 -4.82 -8.95
N GLU A 148 30.48 -4.79 -10.14
CA GLU A 148 31.04 -4.07 -11.30
C GLU A 148 31.15 -2.56 -11.05
N LYS A 149 30.12 -1.96 -10.45
CA LYS A 149 30.12 -0.52 -10.12
C LYS A 149 31.17 -0.21 -9.06
N GLN A 150 31.33 -1.08 -8.07
CA GLN A 150 32.36 -0.92 -7.04
C GLN A 150 33.77 -0.99 -7.63
N SER A 151 34.06 -2.00 -8.46
CA SER A 151 35.36 -2.15 -9.11
C SER A 151 35.71 -0.92 -9.97
N LEU A 152 34.74 -0.43 -10.76
CA LEU A 152 34.94 0.77 -11.57
C LEU A 152 35.22 2.01 -10.71
N SER A 153 34.47 2.21 -9.62
CA SER A 153 34.71 3.32 -8.69
C SER A 153 36.10 3.26 -8.05
N ILE A 154 36.59 2.07 -7.70
CA ILE A 154 37.93 1.87 -7.14
C ILE A 154 39.00 2.21 -8.19
N ILE A 155 38.86 1.73 -9.42
CA ILE A 155 39.81 2.02 -10.52
C ILE A 155 39.88 3.52 -10.80
N LEU A 156 38.72 4.18 -10.95
CA LEU A 156 38.66 5.63 -11.22
C LEU A 156 39.26 6.45 -10.08
N SER A 157 39.01 6.06 -8.83
CA SER A 157 39.61 6.71 -7.66
C SER A 157 41.13 6.53 -7.63
N GLY A 158 41.63 5.34 -7.99
CA GLY A 158 43.06 5.05 -8.10
C GLY A 158 43.74 5.90 -9.17
N VAL A 159 43.15 6.01 -10.37
CA VAL A 159 43.66 6.86 -11.46
C VAL A 159 43.71 8.33 -11.03
N LEU A 160 42.65 8.84 -10.39
CA LEU A 160 42.62 10.22 -9.89
C LEU A 160 43.74 10.49 -8.88
N ILE A 161 43.95 9.58 -7.91
CA ILE A 161 45.01 9.70 -6.92
C ILE A 161 46.39 9.70 -7.59
N CYS A 162 46.63 8.80 -8.56
CA CYS A 162 47.88 8.75 -9.32
C CYS A 162 48.15 10.07 -10.06
N LEU A 163 47.14 10.63 -10.73
CA LEU A 163 47.26 11.91 -11.41
C LEU A 163 47.54 13.06 -10.43
N LEU A 164 46.89 13.08 -9.26
CA LEU A 164 47.14 14.08 -8.22
C LEU A 164 48.55 13.99 -7.65
N ILE A 165 49.05 12.77 -7.36
CA ILE A 165 50.41 12.55 -6.89
C ILE A 165 51.41 13.03 -7.95
N LEU A 166 51.21 12.65 -9.22
CA LEU A 166 52.06 13.08 -10.31
C LEU A 166 52.09 14.61 -10.43
N GLN A 167 50.93 15.27 -10.36
CA GLN A 167 50.85 16.73 -10.38
C GLN A 167 51.60 17.38 -9.20
N LEU A 168 51.50 16.82 -8.00
CA LEU A 168 52.20 17.32 -6.82
C LEU A 168 53.72 17.15 -6.94
N LEU A 169 54.19 16.01 -7.46
CA LEU A 169 55.60 15.76 -7.72
C LEU A 169 56.15 16.72 -8.78
N LEU A 170 55.43 16.89 -9.90
CA LEU A 170 55.80 17.84 -10.95
C LEU A 170 55.84 19.29 -10.43
N LYS A 171 54.91 19.68 -9.55
CA LYS A 171 54.94 21.00 -8.89
C LYS A 171 56.13 21.16 -7.93
N ARG A 172 56.52 20.11 -7.20
CA ARG A 172 57.72 20.14 -6.34
C ARG A 172 59.00 20.26 -7.14
N LEU A 173 59.12 19.56 -8.26
CA LEU A 173 60.28 19.61 -9.16
C LEU A 173 60.41 20.96 -9.91
N LYS A 174 59.30 21.67 -10.12
CA LYS A 174 59.28 23.00 -10.76
C LYS A 174 59.48 24.18 -9.79
N LYS A 175 59.56 23.96 -8.47
CA LYS A 175 59.97 25.01 -7.54
C LYS A 175 61.49 25.21 -7.67
N PRO A 176 61.99 26.38 -8.06
CA PRO A 176 63.42 26.68 -8.15
C PRO A 176 64.09 26.65 -6.78
#